data_AF-A0A382L5Y9-F1
#
_entry.id   AF-A0A382L5Y9-F1
#
_cell.length_a   1.000
_cell.length_b   1.000
_cell.length_c   1.000
_cell.angle_alpha   90.00
_cell.angle_beta   90.00
_cell.angle_gamma   90.00
#
_symmetry.space_group_name_H-M   'P 1'
#
loop_
_entity.id
_entity.type
_entity.pdbx_description
1 polymer ?
#
loop_
_entity_poly.entity_id
_entity_poly.type
_entity_poly.pdbx_seq_one_letter_code
_entity_poly.pdbx_strand_id
1 'polypeptide(L)'
;PQFDNPVADNYTTITCSREGARFEAYFDPRGHKRPFNAVAVIRLVSGPLYPGHTITVTLGDISGGSRGLAVQSFPENACDFAVFLDPLSSGEYKRVYCQSSNFTILSGPSEYFTVVAPTIVEVGKPFRVQVRGNDKFGNPTPVDKTGLTLDADPAINVVLSQSDGRATWIDGVILNATGVRRLELKDGEKILAISNPIVAQTKVDEIICWGDTQAQTASTVGVGTPDEYFAYARDLAAIDFTTHQGNDFILSDGDLEEVRLAAKKYNEPGRFAAFFGWEWSGPTGTGGDRNVMFLDDEGPIYRSSHWQLCPDEIAKNAAATEAVHARDLQERIRTYMAETGRKVIMVPHIGGRRSDFQAQDPELEPVFEICSNHGVFEWRLHEFLNAGVRVGVVGASDDHTCRPGLAYP
;
A
#
# COMPACT_ATOMS: atom_id res chain seq x y z
N PRO A 1 -13.81 9.09 -16.58
CA PRO A 1 -14.97 8.93 -17.50
C PRO A 1 -15.10 10.18 -18.37
N GLN A 2 -15.73 10.08 -19.54
CA GLN A 2 -16.02 11.21 -20.44
C GLN A 2 -17.42 11.07 -21.02
N PHE A 3 -18.05 12.17 -21.42
CA PHE A 3 -19.47 12.23 -21.80
C PHE A 3 -19.71 12.69 -23.24
N ASP A 4 -18.64 12.91 -24.02
CA ASP A 4 -18.70 13.67 -25.27
C ASP A 4 -18.54 12.82 -26.53
N ASN A 5 -17.71 11.77 -26.49
CA ASN A 5 -17.39 10.96 -27.68
C ASN A 5 -17.78 9.48 -27.49
N PRO A 6 -18.84 8.99 -28.16
CA PRO A 6 -19.33 7.62 -28.00
C PRO A 6 -18.38 6.53 -28.51
N VAL A 7 -17.38 6.88 -29.32
CA VAL A 7 -16.38 5.94 -29.85
C VAL A 7 -15.09 5.94 -29.01
N ALA A 8 -14.85 6.98 -28.21
CA ALA A 8 -13.65 7.06 -27.38
C ALA A 8 -13.79 6.25 -26.08
N ASP A 9 -12.66 5.84 -25.51
CA ASP A 9 -12.61 5.10 -24.25
C ASP A 9 -13.31 5.84 -23.12
N ASN A 10 -13.71 5.06 -22.10
CA ASN A 10 -14.31 5.57 -20.87
C ASN A 10 -15.57 6.43 -21.12
N TYR A 11 -16.27 6.21 -22.25
CA TYR A 11 -17.53 6.89 -22.55
C TYR A 11 -18.59 6.53 -21.51
N THR A 12 -19.35 7.53 -21.08
CA THR A 12 -20.40 7.39 -20.08
C THR A 12 -21.71 7.91 -20.65
N THR A 13 -22.79 7.14 -20.48
CA THR A 13 -24.16 7.58 -20.79
C THR A 13 -24.99 7.75 -19.53
N ILE A 14 -25.98 8.64 -19.62
CA ILE A 14 -26.93 8.93 -18.55
C ILE A 14 -28.32 8.88 -19.18
N THR A 15 -29.19 8.02 -18.65
CA THR A 15 -30.59 7.92 -19.07
C THR A 15 -31.50 8.10 -17.86
N CYS A 16 -32.71 8.60 -18.09
CA CYS A 16 -33.71 8.73 -17.03
C CYS A 16 -35.05 8.20 -17.51
N SER A 17 -35.79 7.53 -16.62
CA SER A 17 -37.15 7.05 -16.92
C SER A 17 -38.17 8.17 -17.04
N ARG A 18 -37.85 9.38 -16.56
CA ARG A 18 -38.71 10.55 -16.73
C ARG A 18 -38.47 11.19 -18.10
N GLU A 19 -39.52 11.25 -18.91
CA GLU A 19 -39.51 11.99 -20.17
C GLU A 19 -39.27 13.49 -19.94
N GLY A 20 -38.44 14.09 -20.80
CA GLY A 20 -38.06 15.50 -20.73
C GLY A 20 -37.03 15.86 -19.65
N ALA A 21 -36.57 14.89 -18.85
CA ALA A 21 -35.43 15.11 -17.95
C ALA A 21 -34.15 15.35 -18.75
N ARG A 22 -33.37 16.36 -18.36
CA ARG A 22 -32.10 16.70 -19.02
C ARG A 22 -30.99 16.82 -18.00
N PHE A 23 -29.80 16.36 -18.38
CA PHE A 23 -28.61 16.37 -17.53
C PHE A 23 -27.46 17.13 -18.18
N GLU A 24 -26.70 17.84 -17.37
CA GLU A 24 -25.34 18.26 -17.66
C GLU A 24 -24.41 17.32 -16.87
N ALA A 25 -23.36 16.80 -17.51
CA ALA A 25 -22.42 15.92 -16.85
C ALA A 25 -20.99 16.17 -17.30
N TYR A 26 -20.06 16.04 -16.36
CA TYR A 26 -18.63 16.20 -16.60
C TYR A 26 -17.83 15.47 -15.53
N PHE A 27 -16.54 15.25 -15.81
CA PHE A 27 -15.61 14.69 -14.82
C PHE A 27 -14.84 15.82 -14.14
N ASP A 28 -14.79 15.80 -12.81
CA ASP A 28 -14.04 16.76 -12.01
C ASP A 28 -13.01 16.01 -11.14
N PRO A 29 -11.70 16.16 -11.40
CA PRO A 29 -10.67 15.51 -10.61
C PRO A 29 -10.55 16.03 -9.18
N ARG A 30 -11.24 17.13 -8.84
CA ARG A 30 -11.28 17.74 -7.50
C ARG A 30 -12.70 18.14 -7.08
N GLY A 31 -13.71 17.44 -7.60
CA GLY A 31 -15.12 17.78 -7.41
C GLY A 31 -15.68 17.40 -6.04
N HIS A 32 -14.94 16.64 -5.23
CA HIS A 32 -15.33 16.30 -3.86
C HIS A 32 -14.13 16.26 -2.90
N LYS A 33 -14.37 15.94 -1.63
CA LYS A 33 -13.31 15.73 -0.64
C LYS A 33 -12.75 14.31 -0.71
N ARG A 34 -11.52 14.13 -0.20
CA ARG A 34 -10.90 12.80 -0.02
C ARG A 34 -11.80 11.89 0.85
N PRO A 35 -11.82 10.56 0.60
CA PRO A 35 -11.05 9.85 -0.43
C PRO A 35 -11.68 9.91 -1.85
N PHE A 36 -12.87 10.51 -2.02
CA PHE A 36 -13.61 10.52 -3.29
C PHE A 36 -13.41 11.79 -4.13
N ASN A 37 -12.22 12.36 -4.18
CA ASN A 37 -12.02 13.69 -4.78
C ASN A 37 -12.28 13.78 -6.30
N ALA A 38 -11.99 12.70 -7.03
CA ALA A 38 -12.23 12.59 -8.46
C ALA A 38 -13.62 12.00 -8.74
N VAL A 39 -14.54 12.80 -9.30
CA VAL A 39 -15.96 12.44 -9.40
C VAL A 39 -16.53 12.68 -10.80
N ALA A 40 -17.51 11.86 -11.18
CA ALA A 40 -18.45 12.20 -12.23
C ALA A 40 -19.55 13.08 -11.65
N VAL A 41 -19.65 14.33 -12.10
CA VAL A 41 -20.69 15.27 -11.69
C VAL A 41 -21.86 15.13 -12.65
N ILE A 42 -23.08 14.95 -12.11
CA ILE A 42 -24.32 14.83 -12.88
C ILE A 42 -25.32 15.82 -12.32
N ARG A 43 -25.70 16.82 -13.12
CA ARG A 43 -26.63 17.89 -12.74
C ARG A 43 -27.93 17.74 -13.53
N LEU A 44 -29.05 17.62 -12.83
CA LEU A 44 -30.37 17.68 -13.43
C LEU A 44 -30.72 19.14 -13.77
N VAL A 45 -30.72 19.48 -15.05
CA VAL A 45 -30.96 20.87 -15.52
C VAL A 45 -32.41 21.14 -15.91
N SER A 46 -33.20 20.09 -16.15
CA SER A 46 -34.63 20.22 -16.46
C SER A 46 -35.40 18.93 -16.13
N GLY A 47 -36.68 19.08 -15.79
CA GLY A 47 -37.59 17.99 -15.43
C GLY A 47 -37.31 17.46 -14.01
N PRO A 48 -38.12 17.82 -12.98
CA PRO A 48 -37.86 17.38 -11.60
C PRO A 48 -37.82 15.85 -11.46
N LEU A 49 -37.43 15.31 -10.31
CA LEU A 49 -37.56 13.87 -10.05
C LEU A 49 -38.59 13.62 -8.95
N TYR A 50 -39.29 12.50 -9.04
CA TYR A 50 -40.30 12.08 -8.09
C TYR A 50 -40.02 10.62 -7.67
N PRO A 51 -40.57 10.18 -6.52
CA PRO A 51 -40.45 8.78 -6.10
C PRO A 51 -40.84 7.82 -7.23
N GLY A 52 -39.99 6.81 -7.48
CA GLY A 52 -40.16 5.85 -8.56
C GLY A 52 -39.43 6.20 -9.87
N HIS A 53 -39.00 7.44 -10.07
CA HIS A 53 -38.11 7.77 -11.18
C HIS A 53 -36.70 7.24 -10.93
N THR A 54 -36.09 6.76 -12.01
CA THR A 54 -34.74 6.19 -12.04
C THR A 54 -33.82 7.03 -12.92
N ILE A 55 -32.59 7.20 -12.47
CA ILE A 55 -31.46 7.62 -13.30
C ILE A 55 -30.55 6.40 -13.45
N THR A 56 -30.17 6.09 -14.67
CA THR A 56 -29.20 5.04 -14.98
C THR A 56 -27.95 5.70 -15.56
N VAL A 57 -26.81 5.42 -14.94
CA VAL A 57 -25.49 5.90 -15.38
C VAL A 57 -24.70 4.68 -15.81
N THR A 58 -24.31 4.61 -17.08
CA THR A 58 -23.50 3.50 -17.61
C THR A 58 -22.08 4.01 -17.79
N LEU A 59 -21.18 3.62 -16.89
CA LEU A 59 -19.76 3.92 -17.03
C LEU A 59 -19.10 2.92 -17.98
N GLY A 60 -18.39 3.42 -19.01
CA GLY A 60 -17.78 2.56 -20.01
C GLY A 60 -18.79 1.98 -21.00
N ASP A 61 -19.79 2.77 -21.41
CA ASP A 61 -20.79 2.37 -22.40
C ASP A 61 -20.12 2.07 -23.75
N ILE A 62 -20.34 0.86 -24.27
CA ILE A 62 -19.76 0.35 -25.51
C ILE A 62 -20.71 0.45 -26.72
N SER A 63 -21.97 0.87 -26.52
CA SER A 63 -23.00 0.91 -27.56
C SER A 63 -22.61 1.79 -28.76
N GLY A 64 -21.77 2.79 -28.52
CA GLY A 64 -21.22 3.69 -29.53
C GLY A 64 -19.91 3.25 -30.18
N GLY A 65 -19.34 2.10 -29.79
CA GLY A 65 -18.05 1.59 -30.29
C GLY A 65 -16.83 1.90 -29.40
N SER A 66 -17.03 2.54 -28.25
CA SER A 66 -16.03 2.68 -27.18
C SER A 66 -15.49 1.31 -26.72
N ARG A 67 -14.23 1.28 -26.25
CA ARG A 67 -13.62 0.08 -25.65
C ARG A 67 -14.09 -0.18 -24.21
N GLY A 68 -14.88 0.72 -23.64
CA GLY A 68 -15.39 0.65 -22.27
C GLY A 68 -14.51 1.37 -21.25
N LEU A 69 -14.77 1.10 -19.96
CA LEU A 69 -14.02 1.62 -18.82
C LEU A 69 -13.05 0.54 -18.31
N ALA A 70 -11.77 0.90 -18.17
CA ALA A 70 -10.81 0.06 -17.45
C ALA A 70 -10.92 0.33 -15.94
N VAL A 71 -10.97 -0.74 -15.15
CA VAL A 71 -10.79 -0.67 -13.68
C VAL A 71 -9.31 -0.49 -13.34
N GLN A 72 -9.01 -0.22 -12.06
CA GLN A 72 -7.63 -0.01 -11.61
C GLN A 72 -6.71 -1.23 -11.85
N SER A 73 -5.40 -0.99 -11.85
CA SER A 73 -4.36 -1.99 -12.17
C SER A 73 -4.01 -2.94 -11.00
N PHE A 74 -4.69 -2.81 -9.87
CA PHE A 74 -4.41 -3.58 -8.66
C PHE A 74 -5.70 -4.20 -8.08
N PRO A 75 -5.62 -5.40 -7.48
CA PRO A 75 -6.75 -6.04 -6.83
C PRO A 75 -7.23 -5.24 -5.63
N GLU A 76 -8.52 -5.27 -5.39
CA GLU A 76 -9.15 -4.67 -4.21
C GLU A 76 -10.41 -5.47 -3.88
N ASN A 77 -10.54 -5.90 -2.62
CA ASN A 77 -11.65 -6.75 -2.22
C ASN A 77 -12.98 -5.99 -2.14
N ALA A 78 -12.93 -4.70 -1.82
CA ALA A 78 -14.11 -3.85 -1.62
C ALA A 78 -13.91 -2.45 -2.21
N CYS A 79 -13.76 -2.35 -3.54
CA CYS A 79 -13.66 -1.07 -4.24
C CYS A 79 -14.97 -0.28 -4.08
N ASP A 80 -14.90 0.85 -3.40
CA ASP A 80 -16.08 1.64 -3.01
C ASP A 80 -16.54 2.58 -4.14
N PHE A 81 -17.75 2.37 -4.62
CA PHE A 81 -18.42 3.25 -5.58
C PHE A 81 -19.42 4.16 -4.88
N ALA A 82 -18.92 5.27 -4.35
CA ALA A 82 -19.73 6.21 -3.57
C ALA A 82 -20.58 7.14 -4.46
N VAL A 83 -21.87 7.24 -4.12
CA VAL A 83 -22.81 8.20 -4.71
C VAL A 83 -23.18 9.25 -3.66
N PHE A 84 -23.02 10.52 -4.03
CA PHE A 84 -23.42 11.64 -3.18
C PHE A 84 -24.50 12.46 -3.88
N LEU A 85 -25.50 12.90 -3.12
CA LEU A 85 -26.66 13.62 -3.62
C LEU A 85 -26.88 14.92 -2.84
N ASP A 86 -27.09 16.00 -3.60
CA ASP A 86 -27.66 17.25 -3.09
C ASP A 86 -29.05 17.43 -3.73
N PRO A 87 -30.13 17.02 -3.05
CA PRO A 87 -31.48 17.11 -3.60
C PRO A 87 -32.05 18.54 -3.55
N LEU A 88 -31.40 19.47 -2.84
CA LEU A 88 -31.91 20.83 -2.59
C LEU A 88 -31.09 21.92 -3.28
N SER A 89 -30.03 21.56 -4.02
CA SER A 89 -29.10 22.51 -4.62
C SER A 89 -28.48 23.46 -3.59
N SER A 90 -28.21 22.98 -2.37
CA SER A 90 -27.58 23.76 -1.30
C SER A 90 -26.04 23.80 -1.40
N GLY A 91 -25.45 22.93 -2.22
CA GLY A 91 -24.02 22.65 -2.25
C GLY A 91 -23.59 21.60 -1.23
N GLU A 92 -24.49 21.09 -0.39
CA GLU A 92 -24.20 19.99 0.55
C GLU A 92 -24.59 18.64 -0.02
N TYR A 93 -23.58 17.86 -0.38
CA TYR A 93 -23.74 16.51 -0.90
C TYR A 93 -23.69 15.48 0.23
N LYS A 94 -24.74 14.66 0.34
CA LYS A 94 -24.81 13.57 1.32
C LYS A 94 -24.66 12.22 0.63
N ARG A 95 -23.86 11.34 1.22
CA ARG A 95 -23.69 9.98 0.72
C ARG A 95 -25.03 9.24 0.75
N VAL A 96 -25.40 8.63 -0.36
CA VAL A 96 -26.64 7.86 -0.49
C VAL A 96 -26.37 6.41 -0.12
N TYR A 97 -27.29 5.79 0.63
CA TYR A 97 -27.22 4.36 0.89
C TYR A 97 -27.32 3.58 -0.43
N CYS A 98 -26.34 2.71 -0.67
CA CYS A 98 -26.27 1.88 -1.85
C CYS A 98 -26.47 0.41 -1.44
N GLN A 99 -27.32 -0.34 -2.16
CA GLN A 99 -27.54 -1.76 -1.89
C GLN A 99 -26.30 -2.61 -2.16
N SER A 100 -25.49 -2.22 -3.15
CA SER A 100 -24.18 -2.82 -3.46
C SER A 100 -23.20 -1.67 -3.64
N SER A 101 -22.64 -1.18 -2.54
CA SER A 101 -21.72 -0.04 -2.54
C SER A 101 -20.33 -0.38 -3.04
N ASN A 102 -19.97 -1.67 -3.07
CA ASN A 102 -18.65 -2.13 -3.46
C ASN A 102 -18.67 -3.27 -4.49
N PHE A 103 -17.55 -3.43 -5.17
CA PHE A 103 -17.26 -4.56 -6.03
C PHE A 103 -15.79 -4.99 -5.86
N THR A 104 -15.52 -6.25 -6.19
CA THR A 104 -14.16 -6.81 -6.10
C THR A 104 -13.43 -6.66 -7.43
N ILE A 105 -12.18 -6.21 -7.35
CA ILE A 105 -11.25 -6.16 -8.48
C ILE A 105 -10.25 -7.31 -8.29
N LEU A 106 -10.14 -8.16 -9.31
CA LEU A 106 -9.27 -9.34 -9.30
C LEU A 106 -7.99 -9.07 -10.08
N SER A 107 -6.94 -9.85 -9.80
CA SER A 107 -5.74 -9.88 -10.65
C SER A 107 -6.06 -10.47 -12.02
N GLY A 108 -5.28 -10.07 -13.02
CA GLY A 108 -5.34 -10.65 -14.36
C GLY A 108 -4.77 -12.08 -14.43
N PRO A 109 -4.81 -12.73 -15.61
CA PRO A 109 -4.14 -14.01 -15.82
C PRO A 109 -2.62 -13.87 -15.65
N SER A 110 -1.96 -14.97 -15.27
CA SER A 110 -0.49 -14.96 -15.14
C SER A 110 0.19 -14.78 -16.49
N GLU A 111 1.06 -13.77 -16.59
CA GLU A 111 1.88 -13.50 -17.77
C GLU A 111 3.35 -13.90 -17.56
N TYR A 112 3.83 -13.91 -16.31
CA TYR A 112 5.18 -14.35 -15.97
C TYR A 112 5.27 -14.93 -14.55
N PHE A 113 6.38 -15.63 -14.28
CA PHE A 113 6.67 -16.22 -12.96
C PHE A 113 7.78 -15.45 -12.25
N THR A 114 7.77 -15.49 -10.92
CA THR A 114 8.84 -14.98 -10.07
C THR A 114 9.27 -16.04 -9.08
N VAL A 115 10.58 -16.09 -8.82
CA VAL A 115 11.21 -16.92 -7.79
C VAL A 115 11.92 -15.98 -6.82
N VAL A 116 11.55 -16.01 -5.55
CA VAL A 116 12.18 -15.20 -4.49
C VAL A 116 12.84 -16.11 -3.48
N ALA A 117 14.12 -15.87 -3.20
CA ALA A 117 14.93 -16.63 -2.26
C ALA A 117 15.68 -15.71 -1.28
N PRO A 118 16.08 -16.19 -0.10
CA PRO A 118 16.97 -15.44 0.79
C PRO A 118 18.27 -15.03 0.08
N THR A 119 18.79 -13.84 0.40
CA THR A 119 20.00 -13.33 -0.25
C THR A 119 21.26 -14.09 0.18
N ILE A 120 21.27 -14.61 1.41
CA ILE A 120 22.40 -15.35 1.98
C ILE A 120 21.87 -16.66 2.58
N VAL A 121 22.51 -17.77 2.26
CA VAL A 121 22.18 -19.10 2.79
C VAL A 121 23.42 -19.87 3.21
N GLU A 122 23.25 -20.82 4.12
CA GLU A 122 24.33 -21.74 4.49
C GLU A 122 24.28 -22.99 3.62
N VAL A 123 25.43 -23.41 3.10
CA VAL A 123 25.57 -24.62 2.29
C VAL A 123 25.11 -25.85 3.09
N GLY A 124 24.32 -26.71 2.47
CA GLY A 124 23.80 -27.94 3.07
C GLY A 124 22.66 -27.73 4.09
N LYS A 125 22.32 -26.49 4.45
CA LYS A 125 21.15 -26.20 5.29
C LYS A 125 19.91 -25.90 4.43
N PRO A 126 18.73 -26.40 4.83
CA PRO A 126 17.50 -26.11 4.11
C PRO A 126 17.08 -24.65 4.31
N PHE A 127 16.57 -24.04 3.25
CA PHE A 127 15.88 -22.76 3.25
C PHE A 127 14.58 -22.84 2.43
N ARG A 128 13.76 -21.79 2.48
CA ARG A 128 12.51 -21.70 1.73
C ARG A 128 12.63 -20.74 0.54
N VAL A 129 11.90 -21.04 -0.53
CA VAL A 129 11.83 -20.21 -1.75
C VAL A 129 10.37 -19.99 -2.10
N GLN A 130 9.98 -18.76 -2.46
CA GLN A 130 8.63 -18.50 -2.97
C GLN A 130 8.62 -18.58 -4.50
N VAL A 131 7.63 -19.26 -5.05
CA VAL A 131 7.29 -19.25 -6.47
C VAL A 131 5.89 -18.68 -6.64
N ARG A 132 5.71 -17.74 -7.57
CA ARG A 132 4.39 -17.18 -7.88
C ARG A 132 4.26 -16.81 -9.35
N GLY A 133 3.03 -16.87 -9.87
CA GLY A 133 2.65 -16.23 -11.12
C GLY A 133 2.23 -14.78 -10.86
N ASN A 134 2.48 -13.91 -11.82
CA ASN A 134 2.05 -12.51 -11.76
C ASN A 134 1.32 -12.11 -13.04
N ASP A 135 0.33 -11.23 -12.94
CA ASP A 135 -0.30 -10.60 -14.09
C ASP A 135 0.58 -9.49 -14.70
N LYS A 136 0.13 -8.86 -15.79
CA LYS A 136 0.87 -7.77 -16.46
C LYS A 136 1.19 -6.55 -15.59
N PHE A 137 0.49 -6.37 -14.47
CA PHE A 137 0.67 -5.26 -13.53
C PHE A 137 1.46 -5.71 -12.29
N GLY A 138 2.06 -6.90 -12.34
CA GLY A 138 2.86 -7.44 -11.25
C GLY A 138 2.05 -7.93 -10.05
N ASN A 139 0.74 -8.10 -10.18
CA ASN A 139 -0.06 -8.66 -9.09
C ASN A 139 0.15 -10.17 -9.01
N PRO A 140 0.49 -10.72 -7.83
CA PRO A 140 0.42 -12.15 -7.58
C PRO A 140 -0.94 -12.68 -7.98
N THR A 141 -0.98 -13.74 -8.77
CA THR A 141 -2.22 -14.27 -9.35
C THR A 141 -2.27 -15.79 -9.23
N PRO A 142 -3.45 -16.39 -9.00
CA PRO A 142 -3.56 -17.85 -8.90
C PRO A 142 -3.13 -18.55 -10.19
N VAL A 143 -2.44 -19.68 -10.07
CA VAL A 143 -1.95 -20.48 -11.20
C VAL A 143 -2.09 -21.97 -10.90
N ASP A 144 -2.63 -22.73 -11.87
CA ASP A 144 -2.54 -24.19 -11.91
C ASP A 144 -1.44 -24.60 -12.90
N LYS A 145 -0.33 -25.14 -12.40
CA LYS A 145 0.76 -25.63 -13.24
C LYS A 145 1.54 -26.77 -12.57
N THR A 146 1.63 -27.89 -13.27
CA THR A 146 2.41 -29.07 -12.88
C THR A 146 3.62 -29.24 -13.80
N GLY A 147 4.52 -30.17 -13.45
CA GLY A 147 5.71 -30.46 -14.26
C GLY A 147 6.79 -29.38 -14.18
N LEU A 148 6.72 -28.48 -13.20
CA LEU A 148 7.76 -27.50 -12.96
C LEU A 148 8.93 -28.11 -12.19
N THR A 149 10.14 -27.62 -12.44
CA THR A 149 11.34 -28.03 -11.70
C THR A 149 12.11 -26.80 -11.25
N LEU A 150 12.48 -26.76 -9.97
CA LEU A 150 13.42 -25.78 -9.41
C LEU A 150 14.80 -26.42 -9.34
N ASP A 151 15.82 -25.77 -9.90
CA ASP A 151 17.19 -26.29 -10.02
C ASP A 151 18.04 -26.17 -8.73
N ALA A 152 17.49 -26.64 -7.62
CA ALA A 152 18.21 -26.79 -6.35
C ALA A 152 19.09 -28.06 -6.32
N ASP A 153 19.72 -28.35 -5.18
CA ASP A 153 20.55 -29.53 -4.97
C ASP A 153 19.94 -30.51 -3.93
N PRO A 154 19.19 -31.56 -4.34
CA PRO A 154 18.81 -31.92 -5.70
C PRO A 154 17.66 -31.07 -6.25
N ALA A 155 17.38 -31.22 -7.55
CA ALA A 155 16.27 -30.54 -8.20
C ALA A 155 14.92 -30.92 -7.55
N ILE A 156 14.03 -29.93 -7.42
CA ILE A 156 12.74 -30.08 -6.74
C ILE A 156 11.60 -29.96 -7.75
N ASN A 157 10.66 -30.91 -7.72
CA ASN A 157 9.41 -30.79 -8.47
C ASN A 157 8.50 -29.77 -7.80
N VAL A 158 8.04 -28.79 -8.57
CA VAL A 158 7.13 -27.74 -8.12
C VAL A 158 5.76 -27.97 -8.74
N VAL A 159 4.72 -27.83 -7.92
CA VAL A 159 3.33 -27.80 -8.35
C VAL A 159 2.74 -26.50 -7.82
N LEU A 160 2.18 -25.71 -8.74
CA LEU A 160 1.38 -24.54 -8.40
C LEU A 160 -0.08 -24.93 -8.55
N SER A 161 -0.88 -24.64 -7.53
CA SER A 161 -2.32 -24.85 -7.52
C SER A 161 -3.00 -23.57 -7.07
N GLN A 162 -4.06 -23.17 -7.77
CA GLN A 162 -4.89 -22.04 -7.36
C GLN A 162 -5.57 -22.27 -5.99
N SER A 163 -5.71 -23.53 -5.55
CA SER A 163 -6.19 -23.87 -4.21
C SER A 163 -5.25 -23.42 -3.10
N ASP A 164 -3.97 -23.25 -3.41
CA ASP A 164 -2.92 -22.88 -2.46
C ASP A 164 -2.76 -21.34 -2.38
N GLY A 165 -3.59 -20.61 -3.13
CA GLY A 165 -3.62 -19.15 -3.16
C GLY A 165 -2.90 -18.56 -4.36
N ARG A 166 -2.22 -17.43 -4.14
CA ARG A 166 -1.57 -16.62 -5.19
C ARG A 166 -0.05 -16.77 -5.25
N ALA A 167 0.54 -17.50 -4.30
CA ALA A 167 1.96 -17.78 -4.22
C ALA A 167 2.17 -19.11 -3.46
N THR A 168 3.26 -19.82 -3.77
CA THR A 168 3.60 -21.10 -3.14
C THR A 168 4.99 -21.02 -2.53
N TRP A 169 5.11 -21.36 -1.24
CA TRP A 169 6.39 -21.54 -0.58
C TRP A 169 6.88 -22.98 -0.75
N ILE A 170 8.11 -23.13 -1.22
CA ILE A 170 8.82 -24.40 -1.35
C ILE A 170 9.85 -24.47 -0.23
N ASP A 171 9.60 -25.34 0.74
CA ASP A 171 10.52 -25.59 1.85
C ASP A 171 11.58 -26.64 1.48
N GLY A 172 12.66 -26.71 2.26
CA GLY A 172 13.67 -27.76 2.11
C GLY A 172 14.60 -27.59 0.91
N VAL A 173 14.68 -26.38 0.34
CA VAL A 173 15.63 -26.05 -0.73
C VAL A 173 17.05 -26.05 -0.18
N ILE A 174 17.97 -26.73 -0.84
CA ILE A 174 19.37 -26.86 -0.42
C ILE A 174 20.29 -26.47 -1.58
N LEU A 175 21.42 -25.82 -1.25
CA LEU A 175 22.56 -25.63 -2.15
C LEU A 175 23.80 -26.28 -1.53
N ASN A 176 24.55 -27.05 -2.33
CA ASN A 176 25.68 -27.85 -1.86
C ASN A 176 27.06 -27.23 -2.15
N ALA A 177 27.10 -26.15 -2.93
CA ALA A 177 28.33 -25.44 -3.28
C ALA A 177 28.30 -23.99 -2.79
N THR A 178 29.47 -23.48 -2.42
CA THR A 178 29.64 -22.07 -2.09
C THR A 178 29.66 -21.20 -3.34
N GLY A 179 29.36 -19.91 -3.19
CA GLY A 179 29.38 -18.91 -4.26
C GLY A 179 28.02 -18.27 -4.51
N VAL A 180 27.93 -17.51 -5.61
CA VAL A 180 26.67 -16.86 -6.01
C VAL A 180 25.89 -17.80 -6.92
N ARG A 181 24.66 -18.15 -6.53
CA ARG A 181 23.72 -18.95 -7.31
C ARG A 181 22.48 -18.13 -7.66
N ARG A 182 21.83 -18.49 -8.77
CA ARG A 182 20.44 -18.14 -9.06
C ARG A 182 19.70 -19.42 -9.35
N LEU A 183 18.49 -19.55 -8.81
CA LEU A 183 17.63 -20.68 -9.07
C LEU A 183 16.79 -20.41 -10.33
N GLU A 184 16.72 -21.39 -11.22
CA GLU A 184 15.91 -21.46 -12.42
C GLU A 184 14.66 -22.31 -12.15
N LEU A 185 13.48 -21.71 -12.35
CA LEU A 185 12.22 -22.44 -12.45
C LEU A 185 12.01 -22.85 -13.91
N LYS A 186 11.87 -24.15 -14.16
CA LYS A 186 11.80 -24.73 -15.52
C LYS A 186 10.49 -25.45 -15.77
N ASP A 187 10.08 -25.46 -17.04
CA ASP A 187 9.03 -26.28 -17.62
C ASP A 187 9.65 -27.07 -18.79
N GLY A 188 10.08 -28.30 -18.50
CA GLY A 188 11.01 -29.03 -19.36
C GLY A 188 12.34 -28.27 -19.53
N GLU A 189 12.74 -28.01 -20.77
CA GLU A 189 13.96 -27.24 -21.09
C GLU A 189 13.76 -25.71 -21.02
N LYS A 190 12.51 -25.24 -20.90
CA LYS A 190 12.21 -23.79 -20.90
C LYS A 190 12.40 -23.22 -19.50
N ILE A 191 13.28 -22.23 -19.37
CA ILE A 191 13.39 -21.41 -18.15
C ILE A 191 12.23 -20.41 -18.13
N LEU A 192 11.41 -20.45 -17.08
CA LEU A 192 10.27 -19.55 -16.87
C LEU A 192 10.63 -18.35 -16.00
N ALA A 193 11.51 -18.53 -15.02
CA ALA A 193 11.94 -17.49 -14.11
C ALA A 193 13.32 -17.81 -13.53
N ILE A 194 14.03 -16.76 -13.12
CA ILE A 194 15.33 -16.84 -12.45
C ILE A 194 15.23 -16.04 -11.14
N SER A 195 15.72 -16.60 -10.04
CA SER A 195 15.67 -15.93 -8.74
C SER A 195 16.58 -14.70 -8.65
N ASN A 196 16.41 -13.93 -7.58
CA ASN A 196 17.45 -13.04 -7.10
C ASN A 196 18.76 -13.82 -6.80
N PRO A 197 19.93 -13.15 -6.80
CA PRO A 197 21.18 -13.77 -6.39
C PRO A 197 21.11 -14.31 -4.96
N ILE A 198 21.66 -15.51 -4.77
CA ILE A 198 21.81 -16.19 -3.49
C ILE A 198 23.30 -16.38 -3.24
N VAL A 199 23.82 -15.83 -2.15
CA VAL A 199 25.19 -16.06 -1.69
C VAL A 199 25.19 -17.28 -0.78
N ALA A 200 25.64 -18.41 -1.29
CA ALA A 200 25.82 -19.65 -0.52
C ALA A 200 27.21 -19.68 0.11
N GLN A 201 27.27 -19.83 1.44
CA GLN A 201 28.52 -19.86 2.20
C GLN A 201 28.51 -20.94 3.28
N THR A 202 29.68 -21.32 3.81
CA THR A 202 29.78 -22.38 4.82
C THR A 202 29.27 -21.97 6.20
N LYS A 203 29.18 -20.67 6.46
CA LYS A 203 28.71 -20.10 7.72
C LYS A 203 28.05 -18.76 7.43
N VAL A 204 26.85 -18.56 7.97
CA VAL A 204 26.10 -17.31 7.85
C VAL A 204 26.12 -16.60 9.18
N ASP A 205 26.86 -15.49 9.27
CA ASP A 205 27.00 -14.68 10.48
C ASP A 205 26.08 -13.45 10.49
N GLU A 206 25.51 -13.11 9.33
CA GLU A 206 24.64 -11.97 9.12
C GLU A 206 23.52 -12.36 8.15
N ILE A 207 22.36 -11.70 8.28
CA ILE A 207 21.25 -11.84 7.34
C ILE A 207 21.02 -10.52 6.61
N ILE A 208 20.57 -10.60 5.36
CA ILE A 208 20.06 -9.45 4.61
C ILE A 208 18.54 -9.59 4.60
N CYS A 209 17.87 -8.62 5.20
CA CYS A 209 16.42 -8.52 5.20
C CYS A 209 15.97 -7.43 4.23
N TRP A 210 14.92 -7.72 3.46
CA TRP A 210 14.27 -6.77 2.56
C TRP A 210 12.92 -6.38 3.14
N GLY A 211 12.59 -5.11 3.16
CA GLY A 211 11.33 -4.65 3.72
C GLY A 211 10.80 -3.39 3.08
N ASP A 212 9.52 -3.17 3.28
CA ASP A 212 8.81 -1.96 2.86
C ASP A 212 8.32 -1.22 4.10
N THR A 213 8.97 -0.11 4.43
CA THR A 213 8.74 0.59 5.71
C THR A 213 7.57 1.56 5.66
N GLN A 214 6.98 1.79 4.49
CA GLN A 214 5.96 2.82 4.30
C GLN A 214 4.92 2.40 3.26
N ALA A 215 3.71 2.12 3.74
CA ALA A 215 2.51 2.01 2.92
C ALA A 215 1.26 2.12 3.80
N GLN A 216 0.12 2.38 3.17
CA GLN A 216 -1.13 2.75 3.83
C GLN A 216 -2.31 1.85 3.40
N THR A 217 -3.39 1.90 4.18
CA THR A 217 -4.63 1.14 3.95
C THR A 217 -5.84 2.09 3.84
N ALA A 218 -7.05 1.53 3.69
CA ALA A 218 -8.30 2.30 3.67
C ALA A 218 -8.59 3.08 4.96
N SER A 219 -7.91 2.75 6.07
CA SER A 219 -7.97 3.51 7.33
C SER A 219 -7.48 4.96 7.19
N THR A 220 -6.79 5.30 6.10
CA THR A 220 -6.36 6.67 5.79
C THR A 220 -6.70 7.07 4.35
N VAL A 221 -5.77 6.87 3.41
CA VAL A 221 -5.88 7.31 2.01
C VAL A 221 -5.60 6.20 1.00
N GLY A 222 -5.38 4.96 1.47
CA GLY A 222 -5.19 3.79 0.62
C GLY A 222 -6.46 2.96 0.43
N VAL A 223 -6.27 1.68 0.10
CA VAL A 223 -7.33 0.67 0.00
C VAL A 223 -7.07 -0.52 0.92
N GLY A 224 -8.04 -1.41 1.05
CA GLY A 224 -7.90 -2.64 1.83
C GLY A 224 -7.77 -2.43 3.33
N THR A 225 -7.75 -3.54 4.07
CA THR A 225 -7.68 -3.57 5.53
C THR A 225 -6.24 -3.78 6.02
N PRO A 226 -5.91 -3.44 7.28
CA PRO A 226 -4.64 -3.83 7.89
C PRO A 226 -4.39 -5.34 7.86
N ASP A 227 -5.43 -6.16 7.96
CA ASP A 227 -5.34 -7.62 7.86
C ASP A 227 -4.82 -8.07 6.49
N GLU A 228 -5.43 -7.55 5.42
CA GLU A 228 -5.01 -7.79 4.03
C GLU A 228 -3.59 -7.28 3.77
N TYR A 229 -3.25 -6.10 4.31
CA TYR A 229 -1.95 -5.47 4.17
C TYR A 229 -0.81 -6.34 4.70
N PHE A 230 -0.89 -6.76 5.96
CA PHE A 230 0.16 -7.58 6.57
C PHE A 230 0.17 -9.00 6.01
N ALA A 231 -0.99 -9.57 5.68
CA ALA A 231 -1.06 -10.84 4.95
C ALA A 231 -0.35 -10.75 3.60
N TYR A 232 -0.57 -9.68 2.84
CA TYR A 232 0.05 -9.47 1.53
C TYR A 232 1.57 -9.43 1.64
N ALA A 233 2.11 -8.63 2.55
CA ALA A 233 3.55 -8.53 2.79
C ALA A 233 4.18 -9.90 3.09
N ARG A 234 3.61 -10.62 4.07
CA ARG A 234 4.14 -11.91 4.54
C ARG A 234 4.00 -13.02 3.50
N ASP A 235 2.79 -13.15 2.94
CA ASP A 235 2.40 -14.35 2.19
C ASP A 235 2.62 -14.20 0.69
N LEU A 236 2.60 -12.97 0.16
CA LEU A 236 2.63 -12.71 -1.28
C LEU A 236 3.84 -11.91 -1.74
N ALA A 237 4.27 -10.88 -1.00
CA ALA A 237 5.40 -10.05 -1.41
C ALA A 237 6.75 -10.76 -1.26
N ALA A 238 6.85 -11.66 -0.29
CA ALA A 238 8.10 -12.31 0.13
C ALA A 238 9.16 -11.30 0.61
N ILE A 239 8.71 -10.25 1.29
CA ILE A 239 9.57 -9.36 2.08
C ILE A 239 9.69 -9.89 3.51
N ASP A 240 10.76 -9.53 4.20
CA ASP A 240 11.10 -9.99 5.54
C ASP A 240 10.48 -9.12 6.64
N PHE A 241 10.19 -7.85 6.34
CA PHE A 241 9.53 -6.95 7.28
C PHE A 241 8.72 -5.85 6.60
N THR A 242 7.73 -5.30 7.30
CA THR A 242 6.92 -4.17 6.83
C THR A 242 6.41 -3.36 8.01
N THR A 243 5.98 -2.12 7.75
CA THR A 243 5.32 -1.27 8.75
C THR A 243 4.18 -0.50 8.09
N HIS A 244 3.01 -0.49 8.72
CA HIS A 244 1.91 0.37 8.30
C HIS A 244 2.21 1.82 8.69
N GLN A 245 1.94 2.77 7.79
CA GLN A 245 2.25 4.19 7.96
C GLN A 245 1.04 5.07 7.64
N GLY A 246 -0.10 4.80 8.30
CA GLY A 246 -1.26 5.68 8.17
C GLY A 246 -1.01 7.08 8.74
N ASN A 247 -1.41 8.12 8.01
CA ASN A 247 -1.37 9.51 8.48
C ASN A 247 -2.09 9.73 9.83
N ASP A 248 -1.36 10.26 10.80
CA ASP A 248 -1.80 10.48 12.19
C ASP A 248 -3.05 11.38 12.35
N PHE A 249 -3.27 12.35 11.45
CA PHE A 249 -4.38 13.32 11.53
C PHE A 249 -5.71 12.79 10.99
N ILE A 250 -5.70 11.58 10.42
CA ILE A 250 -6.90 10.84 9.93
C ILE A 250 -7.09 9.56 10.74
N LEU A 251 -6.01 8.95 11.20
CA LEU A 251 -6.04 7.65 11.87
C LEU A 251 -6.70 7.76 13.26
N SER A 252 -7.91 7.21 13.41
CA SER A 252 -8.61 7.16 14.69
C SER A 252 -7.93 6.20 15.67
N ASP A 253 -8.28 6.28 16.96
CA ASP A 253 -7.78 5.31 17.95
C ASP A 253 -8.28 3.88 17.65
N GLY A 254 -9.47 3.75 17.05
CA GLY A 254 -10.02 2.47 16.60
C GLY A 254 -9.22 1.89 15.42
N ASP A 255 -8.96 2.71 14.40
CA ASP A 255 -8.13 2.31 13.24
C ASP A 255 -6.72 1.90 13.67
N LEU A 256 -6.11 2.66 14.59
CA LEU A 256 -4.79 2.35 15.12
C LEU A 256 -4.77 1.02 15.87
N GLU A 257 -5.83 0.69 16.61
CA GLU A 257 -5.96 -0.61 17.26
C GLU A 257 -6.12 -1.75 16.24
N GLU A 258 -6.86 -1.55 15.15
CA GLU A 258 -6.92 -2.54 14.07
C GLU A 258 -5.54 -2.80 13.45
N VAL A 259 -4.76 -1.74 13.20
CA VAL A 259 -3.36 -1.86 12.73
C VAL A 259 -2.51 -2.62 13.74
N ARG A 260 -2.62 -2.30 15.03
CA ARG A 260 -1.89 -2.98 16.11
C ARG A 260 -2.21 -4.47 16.18
N LEU A 261 -3.49 -4.83 16.13
CA LEU A 261 -3.93 -6.22 16.18
C LEU A 261 -3.48 -7.00 14.94
N ALA A 262 -3.51 -6.37 13.76
CA ALA A 262 -2.99 -6.97 12.54
C ALA A 262 -1.46 -7.17 12.61
N ALA A 263 -0.69 -6.17 13.02
CA ALA A 263 0.75 -6.31 13.22
C ALA A 263 1.08 -7.49 14.16
N LYS A 264 0.43 -7.57 15.33
CA LYS A 264 0.56 -8.68 16.28
C LYS A 264 0.21 -10.03 15.66
N LYS A 265 -0.88 -10.10 14.88
CA LYS A 265 -1.36 -11.34 14.24
C LYS A 265 -0.39 -11.89 13.21
N TYR A 266 0.24 -11.02 12.42
CA TYR A 266 1.09 -11.42 11.30
C TYR A 266 2.57 -11.47 11.63
N ASN A 267 3.01 -10.85 12.73
CA ASN A 267 4.38 -10.96 13.21
C ASN A 267 4.73 -12.43 13.51
N GLU A 268 5.77 -12.93 12.86
CA GLU A 268 6.21 -14.31 12.97
C GLU A 268 7.74 -14.33 13.22
N PRO A 269 8.18 -14.38 14.49
CA PRO A 269 9.59 -14.32 14.85
C PRO A 269 10.45 -15.32 14.07
N GLY A 270 11.52 -14.80 13.45
CA GLY A 270 12.43 -15.60 12.61
C GLY A 270 11.95 -15.84 11.17
N ARG A 271 10.75 -15.38 10.79
CA ARG A 271 10.22 -15.51 9.42
C ARG A 271 9.72 -14.20 8.81
N PHE A 272 9.05 -13.35 9.60
CA PHE A 272 8.50 -12.07 9.14
C PHE A 272 8.30 -11.12 10.31
N ALA A 273 8.84 -9.90 10.23
CA ALA A 273 8.63 -8.86 11.22
C ALA A 273 7.55 -7.87 10.77
N ALA A 274 6.38 -7.95 11.40
CA ALA A 274 5.31 -6.97 11.21
C ALA A 274 5.45 -5.89 12.27
N PHE A 275 6.03 -4.75 11.92
CA PHE A 275 6.19 -3.65 12.86
C PHE A 275 4.91 -2.82 12.97
N PHE A 276 4.67 -2.32 14.17
CA PHE A 276 3.66 -1.31 14.45
C PHE A 276 4.23 0.10 14.23
N GLY A 277 3.43 0.96 13.62
CA GLY A 277 3.84 2.31 13.28
C GLY A 277 2.70 3.16 12.72
N TRP A 278 3.03 4.41 12.44
CA TRP A 278 2.15 5.41 11.86
C TRP A 278 2.96 6.60 11.34
N GLU A 279 2.40 7.35 10.39
CA GLU A 279 3.06 8.50 9.76
C GLU A 279 2.67 9.80 10.47
N TRP A 280 3.62 10.44 11.17
CA TRP A 280 3.44 11.81 11.64
C TRP A 280 3.47 12.75 10.46
N SER A 281 2.40 13.51 10.25
CA SER A 281 2.14 14.15 8.98
C SER A 281 1.90 15.66 9.11
N GLY A 282 2.83 16.35 9.79
CA GLY A 282 2.79 17.80 9.94
C GLY A 282 3.09 18.56 8.64
N PRO A 283 2.56 19.78 8.45
CA PRO A 283 2.93 20.64 7.33
C PRO A 283 4.45 20.77 7.15
N THR A 284 4.94 20.95 5.91
CA THR A 284 6.37 21.17 5.64
C THR A 284 6.98 22.27 6.50
N GLY A 285 6.23 23.34 6.78
CA GLY A 285 6.68 24.44 7.65
C GLY A 285 6.84 24.11 9.13
N THR A 286 6.37 22.94 9.58
CA THR A 286 6.53 22.42 10.95
C THR A 286 7.38 21.15 11.00
N GLY A 287 8.04 20.82 9.89
CA GLY A 287 9.00 19.73 9.79
C GLY A 287 8.68 18.71 8.71
N GLY A 288 7.44 18.57 8.25
CA GLY A 288 7.01 17.60 7.22
C GLY A 288 6.91 16.14 7.68
N ASP A 289 6.45 15.27 6.79
CA ASP A 289 6.06 13.90 7.09
C ASP A 289 7.24 13.02 7.58
N ARG A 290 6.96 12.14 8.55
CA ARG A 290 7.90 11.19 9.18
C ARG A 290 7.17 9.92 9.59
N ASN A 291 7.65 8.78 9.11
CA ASN A 291 7.21 7.48 9.61
C ASN A 291 7.73 7.26 11.03
N VAL A 292 6.89 6.77 11.94
CA VAL A 292 7.28 6.36 13.28
C VAL A 292 7.13 4.85 13.37
N MET A 293 8.22 4.15 13.65
CA MET A 293 8.24 2.69 13.75
C MET A 293 8.71 2.26 15.14
N PHE A 294 7.88 1.47 15.80
CA PHE A 294 8.17 0.91 17.11
C PHE A 294 8.74 -0.50 16.96
N LEU A 295 9.70 -0.85 17.82
CA LEU A 295 10.20 -2.22 17.89
C LEU A 295 9.16 -3.18 18.49
N ASP A 296 8.21 -2.65 19.26
CA ASP A 296 7.06 -3.37 19.82
C ASP A 296 5.74 -2.75 19.38
N ASP A 297 4.63 -3.36 19.78
CA ASP A 297 3.29 -2.98 19.33
C ASP A 297 2.56 -2.03 20.31
N GLU A 298 3.29 -1.46 21.26
CA GLU A 298 2.74 -0.74 22.41
C GLU A 298 3.07 0.76 22.33
N GLY A 299 3.39 1.24 21.13
CA GLY A 299 3.64 2.64 20.82
C GLY A 299 2.39 3.52 20.99
N PRO A 300 2.52 4.71 21.59
CA PRO A 300 1.46 5.72 21.55
C PRO A 300 1.40 6.38 20.16
N ILE A 301 0.33 7.13 19.93
CA ILE A 301 0.24 8.07 18.81
C ILE A 301 0.35 9.51 19.32
N TYR A 302 1.18 10.32 18.67
CA TYR A 302 1.32 11.75 18.93
C TYR A 302 0.96 12.50 17.66
N ARG A 303 -0.25 13.07 17.62
CA ARG A 303 -0.79 13.64 16.39
C ARG A 303 -0.26 15.05 16.13
N SER A 304 0.08 15.34 14.89
CA SER A 304 0.29 16.67 14.31
C SER A 304 -0.97 17.55 14.38
N SER A 305 -2.15 16.93 14.21
CA SER A 305 -3.47 17.56 14.38
C SER A 305 -4.57 16.50 14.41
N HIS A 306 -5.81 16.88 14.73
CA HIS A 306 -7.00 16.02 14.62
C HIS A 306 -7.88 16.39 13.41
N TRP A 307 -7.30 16.99 12.37
CA TRP A 307 -8.04 17.74 11.34
C TRP A 307 -9.09 16.94 10.56
N GLN A 308 -8.88 15.64 10.35
CA GLN A 308 -9.81 14.79 9.58
C GLN A 308 -10.54 13.74 10.41
N LEU A 309 -10.38 13.78 11.73
CA LEU A 309 -11.16 12.95 12.64
C LEU A 309 -12.57 13.52 12.81
N CYS A 310 -13.55 12.62 12.97
CA CYS A 310 -14.91 12.98 13.33
C CYS A 310 -14.93 13.54 14.77
N PRO A 311 -15.84 14.47 15.09
CA PRO A 311 -15.89 15.09 16.42
C PRO A 311 -16.00 14.11 17.60
N ASP A 312 -16.62 12.94 17.39
CA ASP A 312 -16.77 11.87 18.38
C ASP A 312 -15.53 10.98 18.51
N GLU A 313 -14.60 11.04 17.56
CA GLU A 313 -13.28 10.37 17.61
C GLU A 313 -12.23 11.21 18.35
N ILE A 314 -12.51 12.50 18.59
CA ILE A 314 -11.58 13.43 19.24
C ILE A 314 -11.81 13.42 20.75
N ALA A 315 -10.83 12.92 21.51
CA ALA A 315 -10.87 12.97 22.97
C ALA A 315 -10.92 14.42 23.50
N LYS A 316 -11.62 14.66 24.62
CA LYS A 316 -11.89 16.01 25.17
C LYS A 316 -10.64 16.87 25.43
N ASN A 317 -9.47 16.25 25.63
CA ASN A 317 -8.20 16.93 25.89
C ASN A 317 -7.11 16.58 24.85
N ALA A 318 -7.49 16.12 23.66
CA ALA A 318 -6.54 15.58 22.69
C ALA A 318 -5.50 16.61 22.21
N ALA A 319 -5.83 17.90 22.25
CA ALA A 319 -4.88 18.99 21.96
C ALA A 319 -3.65 19.00 22.87
N ALA A 320 -3.75 18.51 24.13
CA ALA A 320 -2.61 18.46 25.05
C ALA A 320 -1.56 17.41 24.66
N THR A 321 -1.96 16.42 23.85
CA THR A 321 -1.11 15.33 23.35
C THR A 321 -0.62 15.58 21.93
N GLU A 322 -1.02 16.68 21.29
CA GLU A 322 -0.53 17.02 19.95
C GLU A 322 0.98 17.33 19.96
N ALA A 323 1.62 16.96 18.87
CA ALA A 323 2.99 17.31 18.51
C ALA A 323 2.91 18.13 17.22
N VAL A 324 2.74 19.45 17.33
CA VAL A 324 2.43 20.32 16.18
C VAL A 324 3.65 20.62 15.32
N HIS A 325 4.85 20.45 15.88
CA HIS A 325 6.13 20.47 15.17
C HIS A 325 6.86 19.15 15.33
N ALA A 326 7.66 18.78 14.34
CA ALA A 326 8.55 17.62 14.39
C ALA A 326 9.46 17.59 15.65
N ARG A 327 9.84 18.75 16.19
CA ARG A 327 10.64 18.83 17.42
C ARG A 327 9.84 18.42 18.66
N ASP A 328 8.55 18.73 18.69
CA ASP A 328 7.65 18.28 19.74
C ASP A 328 7.50 16.75 19.68
N LEU A 329 7.37 16.20 18.46
CA LEU A 329 7.33 14.75 18.25
C LEU A 329 8.62 14.09 18.75
N GLN A 330 9.77 14.60 18.34
CA GLN A 330 11.09 14.10 18.75
C GLN A 330 11.24 14.10 20.27
N GLU A 331 10.85 15.19 20.96
CA GLU A 331 10.89 15.28 22.42
C GLU A 331 9.97 14.26 23.09
N ARG A 332 8.74 14.08 22.58
CA ARG A 332 7.80 13.08 23.11
C ARG A 332 8.30 11.65 22.91
N ILE A 333 8.85 11.32 21.75
CA ILE A 333 9.44 10.01 21.47
C ILE A 333 10.64 9.74 22.39
N ARG A 334 11.50 10.74 22.64
CA ARG A 334 12.60 10.61 23.60
C ARG A 334 12.11 10.34 25.01
N THR A 335 11.09 11.06 25.43
CA THR A 335 10.48 10.89 26.75
C THR A 335 9.93 9.48 26.89
N TYR A 336 9.17 9.03 25.89
CA TYR A 336 8.66 7.66 25.84
C TYR A 336 9.79 6.62 25.90
N MET A 337 10.84 6.76 25.10
CA MET A 337 11.98 5.83 25.11
C MET A 337 12.72 5.83 26.45
N ALA A 338 12.87 6.99 27.10
CA ALA A 338 13.52 7.13 28.40
C ALA A 338 12.69 6.51 29.53
N GLU A 339 11.36 6.70 29.51
CA GLU A 339 10.45 6.19 30.54
C GLU A 339 10.21 4.68 30.42
N THR A 340 10.16 4.15 29.19
CA THR A 340 9.79 2.75 28.93
C THR A 340 10.97 1.85 28.61
N GLY A 341 12.12 2.41 28.22
CA GLY A 341 13.26 1.67 27.70
C GLY A 341 13.06 1.10 26.28
N ARG A 342 11.91 1.36 25.66
CA ARG A 342 11.54 0.86 24.32
C ARG A 342 12.33 1.56 23.22
N LYS A 343 12.31 0.95 22.04
CA LYS A 343 13.06 1.42 20.87
C LYS A 343 12.10 1.89 19.78
N VAL A 344 12.39 3.07 19.26
CA VAL A 344 11.67 3.71 18.18
C VAL A 344 12.69 4.21 17.19
N ILE A 345 12.40 4.08 15.91
CA ILE A 345 13.07 4.84 14.86
C ILE A 345 12.04 5.64 14.11
N MET A 346 12.46 6.77 13.58
CA MET A 346 11.67 7.60 12.69
C MET A 346 12.32 7.67 11.32
N VAL A 347 11.53 7.79 10.27
CA VAL A 347 12.03 7.90 8.90
C VAL A 347 11.36 9.09 8.22
N PRO A 348 12.02 10.26 8.18
CA PRO A 348 11.57 11.40 7.39
C PRO A 348 11.61 11.07 5.90
N HIS A 349 10.61 11.58 5.17
CA HIS A 349 10.53 11.41 3.72
C HIS A 349 10.12 12.71 3.00
N ILE A 350 10.18 12.69 1.67
CA ILE A 350 9.82 13.84 0.83
C ILE A 350 8.43 13.69 0.20
N GLY A 351 7.97 12.44 -0.02
CA GLY A 351 6.59 12.16 -0.47
C GLY A 351 5.56 12.84 0.44
N GLY A 352 4.45 13.32 -0.12
CA GLY A 352 3.46 14.07 0.66
C GLY A 352 3.93 15.49 1.06
N ARG A 353 3.99 15.76 2.37
CA ARG A 353 4.50 17.00 2.96
C ARG A 353 5.99 16.82 3.19
N ARG A 354 6.77 17.35 2.25
CA ARG A 354 8.24 17.35 2.31
C ARG A 354 8.78 17.60 3.72
N SER A 355 9.57 16.67 4.25
CA SER A 355 10.36 16.90 5.45
C SER A 355 11.42 17.98 5.22
N ASP A 356 11.55 18.88 6.18
CA ASP A 356 12.56 19.94 6.15
C ASP A 356 13.93 19.43 6.62
N PHE A 357 14.99 20.13 6.22
CA PHE A 357 16.35 19.75 6.62
C PHE A 357 16.61 20.11 8.10
N GLN A 358 15.98 21.19 8.56
CA GLN A 358 16.25 21.85 9.82
C GLN A 358 15.74 21.07 11.03
N ALA A 359 14.72 20.22 10.84
CA ALA A 359 14.22 19.33 11.87
C ALA A 359 14.75 17.90 11.71
N GLN A 360 15.81 17.65 10.91
CA GLN A 360 16.48 16.34 10.90
C GLN A 360 17.13 16.06 12.26
N ASP A 361 16.90 14.86 12.78
CA ASP A 361 17.47 14.38 14.04
C ASP A 361 18.13 13.00 13.84
N PRO A 362 19.43 12.93 13.49
CA PRO A 362 20.09 11.66 13.13
C PRO A 362 20.11 10.58 14.22
N GLU A 363 19.81 10.92 15.48
CA GLU A 363 19.73 9.93 16.55
C GLU A 363 18.39 9.18 16.55
N LEU A 364 17.28 9.87 16.27
CA LEU A 364 15.95 9.23 16.11
C LEU A 364 15.66 8.85 14.67
N GLU A 365 16.26 9.56 13.72
CA GLU A 365 16.06 9.47 12.29
C GLU A 365 17.38 9.01 11.62
N PRO A 366 17.85 7.78 11.92
CA PRO A 366 19.15 7.31 11.45
C PRO A 366 19.16 7.02 9.95
N VAL A 367 17.99 6.96 9.31
CA VAL A 367 17.82 6.76 7.87
C VAL A 367 16.87 7.81 7.29
N PHE A 368 17.06 8.14 6.01
CA PHE A 368 16.20 9.05 5.26
C PHE A 368 15.64 8.35 4.02
N GLU A 369 14.35 8.55 3.72
CA GLU A 369 13.76 8.00 2.49
C GLU A 369 14.22 8.78 1.25
N ILE A 370 14.87 8.08 0.32
CA ILE A 370 15.36 8.68 -0.94
C ILE A 370 14.55 8.24 -2.16
N CYS A 371 13.60 7.32 -2.03
CA CYS A 371 12.79 6.82 -3.13
C CYS A 371 11.47 6.27 -2.63
N SER A 372 10.38 6.64 -3.31
CA SER A 372 9.03 6.09 -3.16
C SER A 372 8.19 6.30 -4.41
N ASN A 373 6.91 5.93 -4.39
CA ASN A 373 5.96 6.17 -5.48
C ASN A 373 5.84 7.66 -5.85
N HIS A 374 6.23 8.57 -4.95
CA HIS A 374 6.24 10.00 -5.19
C HIS A 374 7.49 10.50 -5.94
N GLY A 375 8.52 9.68 -6.07
CA GLY A 375 9.72 10.01 -6.85
C GLY A 375 11.02 9.59 -6.20
N VAL A 376 12.12 10.08 -6.77
CA VAL A 376 13.48 9.87 -6.28
C VAL A 376 14.04 11.19 -5.77
N PHE A 377 14.57 11.18 -4.56
CA PHE A 377 14.95 12.36 -3.79
C PHE A 377 16.43 12.35 -3.36
N GLU A 378 17.30 11.73 -4.16
CA GLU A 378 18.75 11.64 -3.89
C GLU A 378 19.42 13.00 -3.63
N TRP A 379 18.86 14.09 -4.18
CA TRP A 379 19.31 15.46 -3.89
C TRP A 379 19.35 15.77 -2.38
N ARG A 380 18.46 15.19 -1.57
CA ARG A 380 18.47 15.37 -0.11
C ARG A 380 19.65 14.67 0.55
N LEU A 381 20.02 13.47 0.07
CA LEU A 381 21.20 12.77 0.55
C LEU A 381 22.47 13.61 0.30
N HIS A 382 22.58 14.25 -0.87
CA HIS A 382 23.68 15.15 -1.17
C HIS A 382 23.75 16.35 -0.22
N GLU A 383 22.60 16.93 0.16
CA GLU A 383 22.56 18.01 1.17
C GLU A 383 23.06 17.52 2.54
N PHE A 384 22.65 16.34 2.99
CA PHE A 384 23.16 15.76 4.24
C PHE A 384 24.68 15.54 4.20
N LEU A 385 25.17 14.94 3.11
CA LEU A 385 26.61 14.72 2.92
C LEU A 385 27.39 16.04 2.91
N ASN A 386 26.89 17.07 2.22
CA ASN A 386 27.51 18.39 2.18
C ASN A 386 27.54 19.09 3.55
N ALA A 387 26.53 18.82 4.39
CA ALA A 387 26.45 19.33 5.76
C ALA A 387 27.20 18.45 6.78
N GLY A 388 27.82 17.34 6.36
CA GLY A 388 28.50 16.40 7.25
C GLY A 388 27.55 15.57 8.13
N VAL A 389 26.26 15.53 7.80
CA VAL A 389 25.24 14.73 8.48
C VAL A 389 25.38 13.28 8.01
N ARG A 390 25.51 12.35 8.96
CA ARG A 390 25.58 10.91 8.69
C ARG A 390 24.20 10.31 8.86
N VAL A 391 23.62 9.83 7.77
CA VAL A 391 22.35 9.11 7.73
C VAL A 391 22.48 7.92 6.78
N GLY A 392 21.79 6.83 7.08
CA GLY A 392 21.52 5.77 6.12
C GLY A 392 20.42 6.19 5.15
N VAL A 393 20.12 5.31 4.20
CA VAL A 393 19.09 5.52 3.18
C VAL A 393 18.11 4.38 3.20
N VAL A 394 16.83 4.70 2.94
CA VAL A 394 15.79 3.72 2.68
C VAL A 394 15.06 4.09 1.39
N GLY A 395 14.55 3.08 0.69
CA GLY A 395 13.49 3.26 -0.28
C GLY A 395 12.28 2.47 0.20
N ALA A 396 11.14 3.11 0.33
CA ALA A 396 9.88 2.48 0.70
C ALA A 396 8.84 2.80 -0.37
N SER A 397 7.73 2.08 -0.41
CA SER A 397 6.79 2.26 -1.52
C SER A 397 6.00 3.56 -1.39
N ASP A 398 5.61 3.95 -0.17
CA ASP A 398 4.48 4.85 0.08
C ASP A 398 3.24 4.39 -0.71
N ASP A 399 3.01 3.07 -0.70
CA ASP A 399 1.93 2.44 -1.43
C ASP A 399 0.58 2.73 -0.81
N HIS A 400 -0.41 2.97 -1.67
CA HIS A 400 -1.80 3.22 -1.31
C HIS A 400 -2.72 2.12 -1.87
N THR A 401 -2.14 1.04 -2.40
CA THR A 401 -2.83 -0.04 -3.10
C THR A 401 -2.96 -1.32 -2.28
N CYS A 402 -2.55 -1.30 -1.00
CA CYS A 402 -2.51 -2.45 -0.09
C CYS A 402 -1.59 -3.58 -0.60
N ARG A 403 -0.49 -3.23 -1.28
CA ARG A 403 0.47 -4.17 -1.85
C ARG A 403 1.91 -3.89 -1.37
N PRO A 404 2.16 -3.76 -0.06
CA PRO A 404 3.51 -3.48 0.46
C PRO A 404 4.53 -4.50 -0.06
N GLY A 405 5.70 -4.01 -0.47
CA GLY A 405 6.79 -4.80 -1.05
C GLY A 405 6.62 -5.18 -2.53
N LEU A 406 5.42 -5.06 -3.10
CA LEU A 406 5.15 -5.27 -4.53
C LEU A 406 4.31 -4.14 -5.13
N ALA A 407 4.54 -2.92 -4.65
CA ALA A 407 4.06 -1.72 -5.31
C ALA A 407 4.78 -1.61 -6.66
N TYR A 408 4.18 -2.22 -7.68
CA TYR A 408 4.63 -2.18 -9.05
C TYR A 408 4.27 -0.80 -9.64
N PRO A 409 5.10 -0.26 -10.55
CA PRO A 409 4.65 0.76 -11.50
C PRO A 409 3.28 0.46 -12.14
#